data_AF-A0A7V7EBQ6-F1
#
_entry.id   AF-A0A7V7EBQ6-F1
#
_cell.length_a   1.000
_cell.length_b   1.000
_cell.length_c   1.000
_cell.angle_alpha   90.00
_cell.angle_beta   90.00
_cell.angle_gamma   90.00
#
_symmetry.space_group_name_H-M   'P 1'
#
loop_
_entity.id
_entity.type
_entity.pdbx_description
1 polymer ?
#
loop_
_entity_poly.entity_id
_entity_poly.type
_entity_poly.pdbx_seq_one_letter_code
_entity_poly.pdbx_strand_id
1 'polypeptide(L)'
;MRLMMIHANRFSFEVTDKTGVSGFGGELHPGEDRDRVEEVLVAFLAVEKGDESNVHDVAGQAAEQIRATAAKVGAERVMVYPYAHLSSDLAKPRTAAEAVDHVVG
;
A
#
# COMPACT_ATOMS: atom_id res chain seq x y z
N MET A 1 5.25 -6.92 8.81
CA MET A 1 4.38 -6.14 7.88
C MET A 1 2.95 -6.59 8.12
N ARG A 2 1.99 -5.66 8.07
CA ARG A 2 0.56 -5.95 8.13
C ARG A 2 -0.10 -5.63 6.80
N LEU A 3 -0.94 -6.56 6.35
CA LEU A 3 -1.69 -6.47 5.11
C LEU A 3 -3.17 -6.76 5.40
N MET A 4 -4.05 -5.86 4.97
CA MET A 4 -5.50 -6.04 4.99
C MET A 4 -6.02 -5.84 3.57
N MET A 5 -6.74 -6.82 3.04
CA MET A 5 -7.25 -6.79 1.67
C MET A 5 -8.77 -6.74 1.65
N ILE A 6 -9.33 -5.78 0.92
CA ILE A 6 -10.78 -5.62 0.76
C ILE A 6 -11.11 -5.66 -0.74
N HIS A 7 -11.87 -6.66 -1.16
CA HIS A 7 -12.46 -6.68 -2.50
C HIS A 7 -13.73 -5.83 -2.49
N ALA A 8 -13.74 -4.75 -3.25
CA ALA A 8 -14.81 -3.75 -3.23
C ALA A 8 -15.27 -3.40 -4.64
N ASN A 9 -16.58 -3.14 -4.78
CA ASN A 9 -17.14 -2.63 -6.04
C ASN A 9 -16.58 -1.25 -6.39
N ARG A 10 -16.23 -0.45 -5.38
CA ARG A 10 -15.65 0.87 -5.55
C ARG A 10 -14.75 1.25 -4.38
N PHE A 11 -13.63 1.87 -4.69
CA PHE A 11 -12.80 2.60 -3.74
C PHE A 11 -12.47 3.99 -4.30
N SER A 12 -12.40 5.00 -3.43
CA SER A 12 -12.00 6.36 -3.83
C SER A 12 -11.31 7.07 -2.68
N PHE A 13 -10.34 7.91 -3.01
CA PHE A 13 -9.64 8.75 -2.05
C PHE A 13 -9.53 10.19 -2.57
N GLU A 14 -9.34 11.12 -1.64
CA GLU A 14 -8.98 12.51 -1.90
C GLU A 14 -7.95 12.92 -0.84
N VAL A 15 -6.81 13.41 -1.29
CA VAL A 15 -5.71 13.85 -0.44
C VAL A 15 -6.08 15.20 0.14
N THR A 16 -6.21 15.27 1.46
CA THR A 16 -6.62 16.49 2.18
C THR A 16 -5.44 17.35 2.56
N ASP A 17 -4.58 16.85 3.45
CA ASP A 17 -3.40 17.57 3.95
C ASP A 17 -2.12 16.76 3.71
N LYS A 18 -1.06 17.45 3.28
CA LYS A 18 0.28 16.85 3.22
C LYS A 18 0.83 16.70 4.64
N THR A 19 0.96 15.46 5.10
CA THR A 19 1.63 15.19 6.37
C THR A 19 3.15 15.40 6.22
N GLY A 20 3.87 15.62 7.33
CA GLY A 20 5.35 15.76 7.31
C GLY A 20 6.10 14.53 6.78
N VAL A 21 5.39 13.42 6.58
CA VAL A 21 5.89 12.15 6.01
C VAL A 21 5.79 12.14 4.47
N SER A 22 5.10 13.11 3.86
CA SER A 22 4.91 13.23 2.40
C SER A 22 6.21 13.33 1.60
N GLY A 23 7.32 13.73 2.22
CA GLY A 23 8.63 13.75 1.56
C GLY A 23 9.23 12.38 1.25
N PHE A 24 8.64 11.28 1.76
CA PHE A 24 9.17 9.93 1.57
C PHE A 24 8.40 9.10 0.54
N GLY A 25 7.15 9.44 0.21
CA GLY A 25 6.27 8.65 -0.67
C GLY A 25 6.16 9.17 -2.10
N GLY A 26 7.13 9.97 -2.57
CA GLY A 26 7.06 10.67 -3.85
C GLY A 26 6.24 11.97 -3.80
N GLU A 27 6.51 12.88 -4.73
CA GLU A 27 5.64 14.04 -4.94
C GLU A 27 4.43 13.59 -5.75
N LEU A 28 3.21 13.89 -5.26
CA LEU A 28 1.99 13.71 -6.04
C LEU A 28 2.05 14.60 -7.29
N HIS A 29 1.91 14.01 -8.46
CA HIS A 29 1.75 14.73 -9.73
C HIS A 29 0.36 15.39 -9.81
N PRO A 30 0.19 16.43 -10.65
CA PRO A 30 -1.12 17.02 -10.88
C PRO A 30 -2.14 15.97 -11.35
N GLY A 31 -3.22 15.79 -10.58
CA GLY A 31 -4.26 14.80 -10.85
C GLY A 31 -4.16 13.51 -10.03
N GLU A 32 -3.12 13.33 -9.23
CA GLU A 32 -2.97 12.20 -8.29
C GLU A 32 -3.51 12.53 -6.87
N ASP A 33 -4.07 13.72 -6.68
CA ASP A 33 -4.69 14.17 -5.43
C ASP A 33 -6.03 13.48 -5.15
N ARG A 34 -6.63 12.83 -6.15
CA ARG A 34 -7.87 12.07 -6.01
C ARG A 34 -7.92 10.95 -7.04
N ASP A 35 -8.53 9.83 -6.68
CA ASP A 35 -8.85 8.80 -7.66
C ASP A 35 -10.09 8.00 -7.24
N ARG A 36 -10.69 7.29 -8.20
CA ARG A 36 -11.78 6.35 -8.01
C ARG A 36 -11.54 5.13 -8.89
N VAL A 37 -11.51 3.97 -8.26
CA VAL A 37 -11.36 2.67 -8.93
C VAL A 37 -12.57 1.80 -8.65
N GLU A 38 -13.09 1.15 -9.69
CA GLU A 38 -14.20 0.18 -9.59
C GLU A 38 -13.69 -1.25 -9.73
N GLU A 39 -14.39 -2.21 -9.12
CA GLU A 39 -14.06 -3.65 -9.09
C GLU A 39 -12.58 -3.89 -8.76
N VAL A 40 -12.21 -3.56 -7.51
CA VAL A 40 -10.82 -3.44 -7.06
C VAL A 40 -10.56 -4.23 -5.80
N LEU A 41 -9.40 -4.87 -5.73
CA LEU A 41 -8.82 -5.36 -4.48
C LEU A 41 -7.95 -4.26 -3.88
N VAL A 42 -8.40 -3.66 -2.77
CA VAL A 42 -7.62 -2.65 -2.04
C VAL A 42 -6.75 -3.38 -1.00
N ALA A 43 -5.44 -3.26 -1.15
CA ALA A 43 -4.43 -3.80 -0.26
C ALA A 43 -3.92 -2.68 0.67
N PHE A 44 -4.52 -2.58 1.85
CA PHE A 44 -4.05 -1.69 2.91
C PHE A 44 -2.79 -2.27 3.56
N LEU A 45 -1.71 -1.49 3.60
CA LEU A 45 -0.39 -1.97 3.99
C LEU A 45 0.23 -1.10 5.09
N ALA A 46 0.76 -1.73 6.13
CA ALA A 46 1.63 -1.09 7.13
C ALA A 46 2.95 -1.87 7.26
N VAL A 47 4.07 -1.16 7.13
CA VAL A 47 5.40 -1.75 7.33
C VAL A 47 5.78 -1.65 8.80
N GLU A 48 6.19 -2.77 9.37
CA GLU A 48 6.52 -2.89 10.78
C GLU A 48 8.03 -2.79 10.99
N LYS A 49 8.46 -2.34 12.17
CA LYS A 49 9.87 -2.15 12.50
C LYS A 49 10.71 -3.41 12.29
N GLY A 50 10.13 -4.59 12.54
CA GLY A 50 10.77 -5.89 12.31
C GLY A 50 11.08 -6.19 10.85
N ASP A 51 10.44 -5.51 9.90
CA ASP A 51 10.65 -5.71 8.46
C ASP A 51 11.88 -4.95 7.95
N GLU A 52 12.40 -3.95 8.68
CA GLU A 52 13.45 -3.05 8.20
C GLU A 52 14.74 -3.79 7.77
N SER A 53 15.05 -4.91 8.42
CA SER A 53 16.26 -5.68 8.12
C SER A 53 16.17 -6.49 6.82
N ASN A 54 14.96 -6.72 6.29
CA ASN A 54 14.76 -7.52 5.08
C ASN A 54 13.57 -7.03 4.24
N VAL A 55 13.49 -5.71 4.04
CA VAL A 55 12.31 -5.05 3.49
C VAL A 55 11.93 -5.55 2.09
N HIS A 56 12.90 -5.85 1.23
CA HIS A 56 12.64 -6.31 -0.14
C HIS A 56 11.99 -7.69 -0.16
N ASP A 57 12.52 -8.66 0.59
CA ASP A 57 11.93 -10.00 0.63
C ASP A 57 10.51 -9.96 1.22
N VAL A 58 10.30 -9.16 2.27
CA VAL A 58 8.96 -9.00 2.89
C VAL A 58 7.99 -8.34 1.92
N ALA A 59 8.42 -7.32 1.18
CA ALA A 59 7.63 -6.67 0.14
C ALA A 59 7.32 -7.63 -1.02
N GLY A 60 8.29 -8.44 -1.46
CA GLY A 60 8.08 -9.46 -2.49
C GLY A 60 7.03 -10.50 -2.08
N GLN A 61 7.11 -10.99 -0.85
CA GLN A 61 6.09 -11.89 -0.28
C GLN A 61 4.71 -11.22 -0.22
N ALA A 62 4.64 -9.95 0.19
CA ALA A 62 3.38 -9.21 0.21
C ALA A 62 2.78 -9.08 -1.20
N ALA A 63 3.60 -8.74 -2.20
CA ALA A 63 3.17 -8.65 -3.60
C ALA A 63 2.64 -10.00 -4.13
N GLU A 64 3.32 -11.11 -3.82
CA GLU A 64 2.83 -12.45 -4.16
C GLU A 64 1.49 -12.78 -3.51
N GLN A 65 1.32 -12.46 -2.23
CA GLN A 65 0.05 -12.69 -1.52
C GLN A 65 -1.09 -11.84 -2.08
N ILE A 66 -0.81 -10.58 -2.43
CA ILE A 66 -1.79 -9.69 -3.08
C ILE A 66 -2.20 -10.27 -4.45
N ARG A 67 -1.25 -10.67 -5.28
CA ARG A 67 -1.52 -11.28 -6.60
C ARG A 67 -2.33 -12.57 -6.48
N ALA A 68 -1.96 -13.44 -5.56
CA ALA A 68 -2.68 -14.70 -5.31
C ALA A 68 -4.11 -14.45 -4.84
N THR A 69 -4.31 -13.46 -3.95
CA THR A 69 -5.64 -13.09 -3.46
C THR A 69 -6.49 -12.47 -4.56
N ALA A 70 -5.92 -11.56 -5.36
CA ALA A 70 -6.59 -10.94 -6.51
C ALA A 70 -7.10 -12.01 -7.49
N ALA A 71 -6.24 -12.98 -7.84
CA ALA A 71 -6.62 -14.10 -8.70
C ALA A 71 -7.75 -14.96 -8.07
N LYS A 72 -7.69 -15.21 -6.76
CA LYS A 72 -8.70 -16.01 -6.06
C LYS A 72 -10.09 -15.34 -6.03
N VAL A 73 -10.13 -14.01 -5.92
CA VAL A 73 -11.40 -13.25 -5.87
C VAL A 73 -11.84 -12.72 -7.22
N GLY A 74 -11.05 -12.94 -8.28
CA GLY A 74 -11.34 -12.46 -9.64
C GLY A 74 -11.16 -10.95 -9.80
N ALA A 75 -10.37 -10.28 -8.95
CA ALA A 75 -10.10 -8.86 -9.07
C ALA A 75 -9.05 -8.60 -10.17
N GLU A 76 -9.44 -7.88 -11.22
CA GLU A 76 -8.54 -7.47 -12.30
C GLU A 76 -7.71 -6.23 -11.94
N ARG A 77 -8.14 -5.49 -10.92
CA ARG A 77 -7.49 -4.26 -10.45
C ARG A 77 -7.09 -4.41 -8.99
N VAL A 78 -5.89 -3.93 -8.69
CA VAL A 78 -5.35 -3.88 -7.34
C VAL A 78 -4.93 -2.45 -7.04
N MET A 79 -5.29 -1.96 -5.86
CA MET A 79 -4.79 -0.69 -5.33
C MET A 79 -3.99 -0.97 -4.05
N VAL A 80 -2.71 -0.61 -4.03
CA VAL A 80 -1.88 -0.64 -2.82
C VAL A 80 -2.05 0.69 -2.09
N TYR A 81 -2.52 0.63 -0.84
CA TYR A 81 -2.85 1.83 -0.06
C TYR A 81 -2.07 1.85 1.27
N PRO A 82 -1.09 2.76 1.45
CA PRO A 82 -0.36 2.89 2.71
C PRO A 82 -1.31 3.25 3.86
N TYR A 83 -1.32 2.44 4.93
CA TYR A 83 -2.25 2.59 6.05
C TYR A 83 -1.61 2.21 7.39
N ALA A 84 -0.88 3.15 7.98
CA ALA A 84 -0.11 2.96 9.21
C ALA A 84 -0.93 2.43 10.41
N HIS A 85 -2.24 2.66 10.46
CA HIS A 85 -3.09 2.23 11.57
C HIS A 85 -3.25 0.70 11.71
N LEU A 86 -2.76 -0.11 10.77
CA LEU A 86 -2.79 -1.57 10.90
C LEU A 86 -1.76 -2.12 11.92
N SER A 87 -0.78 -1.31 12.32
CA SER A 87 0.22 -1.73 13.30
C SER A 87 0.56 -0.61 14.29
N SER A 88 0.95 -1.03 15.50
CA SER A 88 1.45 -0.15 16.55
C SER A 88 2.99 -0.07 16.58
N ASP A 89 3.70 -0.90 15.81
CA ASP A 89 5.18 -0.97 15.78
C ASP A 89 5.70 -0.72 14.35
N LEU A 90 5.66 0.54 13.93
CA LEU A 90 5.89 0.95 12.55
C LEU A 90 7.38 1.08 12.22
N ALA A 91 7.73 0.74 10.98
CA ALA A 91 9.03 1.04 10.40
C ALA A 91 9.23 2.54 10.17
N LYS A 92 10.47 2.95 9.92
CA LYS A 92 10.80 4.31 9.48
C LYS A 92 10.08 4.64 8.16
N PRO A 93 9.64 5.90 7.98
CA PRO A 93 8.97 6.36 6.76
C PRO A 93 9.67 6.00 5.45
N ARG A 94 11.00 6.16 5.39
CA ARG A 94 11.80 5.84 4.20
C ARG A 94 11.71 4.37 3.82
N THR A 95 11.83 3.48 4.81
CA THR A 95 11.72 2.03 4.59
C THR A 95 10.29 1.63 4.24
N ALA A 96 9.30 2.30 4.84
CA ALA A 96 7.90 2.07 4.49
C ALA A 96 7.60 2.45 3.02
N ALA A 97 8.11 3.59 2.55
CA ALA A 97 7.97 4.01 1.16
C ALA A 97 8.68 3.06 0.19
N GLU A 98 9.93 2.68 0.49
CA GLU A 98 10.68 1.71 -0.30
C GLU A 98 9.96 0.35 -0.43
N ALA A 99 9.34 -0.12 0.66
CA ALA A 99 8.55 -1.34 0.61
C ALA A 99 7.32 -1.19 -0.30
N VAL A 100 6.61 -0.07 -0.23
CA VAL A 100 5.44 0.21 -1.07
C VAL A 100 5.83 0.25 -2.54
N ASP A 101 6.92 0.96 -2.88
CA ASP A 101 7.44 1.01 -4.26
C ASP A 101 7.79 -0.39 -4.78
N HIS A 102 8.39 -1.23 -3.93
CA HIS A 102 8.73 -2.60 -4.28
C HIS A 102 7.51 -3.52 -4.44
N VAL A 103 6.41 -3.26 -3.71
CA VAL A 103 5.15 -4.02 -3.87
C VAL A 103 4.44 -3.65 -5.18
N VAL A 104 4.54 -2.38 -5.58
CA VAL A 104 3.86 -1.85 -6.78
C VAL A 104 4.62 -2.17 -8.08
N GLY A 105 5.96 -2.27 -8.02
CA GLY A 105 6.83 -2.65 -9.14
C GLY A 105 6.69 -4.11 -9.58
#